data_AF-A0AAE1TCX8-F1
#
_entry.id   AF-A0AAE1TCX8-F1
#
_cell.length_a   1.000
_cell.length_b   1.000
_cell.length_c   1.000
_cell.angle_alpha   90.00
_cell.angle_beta   90.00
_cell.angle_gamma   90.00
#
_symmetry.space_group_name_H-M   'P 1'
#
loop_
_entity.id
_entity.type
_entity.pdbx_description
1 polymer ?
#
loop_
_entity_poly.entity_id
_entity_poly.type
_entity_poly.pdbx_seq_one_letter_code
_entity_poly.pdbx_strand_id
1 'polypeptide(L)'
;MTRLTRYQMIEILKLEHQFLRVPFERYKKTIRANHCVAERGISDVISRVSNAATDGNVSIDDAVTLLKFLVWRLQELKWNLVEGNRVEQLQAQKYLVRFDHLESAELENMSEWNSTRLNRILVDYMLRMSYYDTAVKLAECKNIQDLVDIDTDAFQEAKIVTDALQNRNVAPALAWCAENKSRLKESKVELELQLRLQEFIELVRDENYLQALNYANNQLTPWGDLEEVKQAMATLALSKDTSIPTYKVLFETEQWDKLAKQFKHEFFKLHGMTLKPLLNIYLQAGLSALKTPYCYEDDCTKEDPLSQEPFRVLASPLPYSKLGASKLVCYITKEPMERLTAVAVMPNGYFYSFEAVSLIASRNHGWIKCPRTGSYYHISQVLTASIP
;
A
#
# COMPACT_ATOMS: atom_id res chain seq x y z
N MET A 1 12.87 -29.32 -0.60
CA MET A 1 12.46 -28.15 0.21
C MET A 1 13.70 -27.36 0.63
N THR A 2 13.96 -26.23 -0.04
CA THR A 2 15.07 -25.33 0.32
C THR A 2 14.80 -24.70 1.69
N ARG A 3 15.66 -25.00 2.67
CA ARG A 3 15.62 -24.41 4.01
C ARG A 3 15.66 -22.89 3.90
N LEU A 4 14.57 -22.22 4.27
CA LEU A 4 14.58 -20.77 4.50
C LEU A 4 15.53 -20.51 5.67
N THR A 5 16.63 -19.80 5.42
CA THR A 5 17.53 -19.41 6.50
C THR A 5 16.88 -18.30 7.34
N ARG A 6 17.21 -18.20 8.63
CA ARG A 6 16.75 -17.11 9.52
C ARG A 6 16.96 -15.72 8.90
N TYR A 7 18.00 -15.59 8.07
CA TYR A 7 18.28 -14.39 7.29
C TYR A 7 17.19 -14.05 6.25
N GLN A 8 16.70 -15.05 5.51
CA GLN A 8 15.63 -14.85 4.53
C GLN A 8 14.30 -14.46 5.19
N MET A 9 14.00 -14.98 6.38
CA MET A 9 12.86 -14.50 7.19
C MET A 9 13.00 -13.02 7.54
N ILE A 10 14.19 -12.57 7.98
CA ILE A 10 14.44 -11.16 8.31
C ILE A 10 14.26 -10.26 7.08
N GLU A 11 14.67 -10.69 5.89
CA GLU A 11 14.44 -9.93 4.66
C GLU A 11 12.97 -9.87 4.26
N ILE A 12 12.22 -10.97 4.41
CA ILE A 12 10.77 -10.99 4.18
C ILE A 12 10.08 -10.00 5.13
N LEU A 13 10.45 -10.00 6.42
CA LEU A 13 9.92 -9.07 7.42
C LEU A 13 10.22 -7.60 7.08
N LYS A 14 11.38 -7.30 6.48
CA LYS A 14 11.67 -5.93 5.99
C LYS A 14 10.72 -5.48 4.89
N LEU A 15 10.24 -6.39 4.05
CA LEU A 15 9.30 -6.05 2.97
C LEU A 15 7.87 -5.84 3.48
N GLU A 16 7.57 -6.34 4.68
CA GLU A 16 6.28 -6.19 5.37
C GLU A 16 6.14 -4.87 6.15
N HIS A 17 7.21 -4.06 6.26
CA HIS A 17 7.24 -2.85 7.08
C HIS A 17 6.10 -1.86 6.80
N GLN A 18 5.61 -1.78 5.56
CA GLN A 18 4.56 -0.82 5.21
C GLN A 18 3.21 -1.14 5.85
N PHE A 19 2.92 -2.42 6.11
CA PHE A 19 1.70 -2.84 6.79
C PHE A 19 1.69 -2.51 8.28
N LEU A 20 2.86 -2.20 8.85
CA LEU A 20 2.97 -1.69 10.21
C LEU A 20 2.94 -0.17 10.26
N ARG A 21 3.27 0.50 9.14
CA ARG A 21 3.46 1.95 9.13
C ARG A 21 2.15 2.72 9.28
N VAL A 22 1.11 2.32 8.56
CA VAL A 22 -0.21 2.99 8.61
C VAL A 22 -0.82 2.92 10.03
N PRO A 23 -0.91 1.75 10.69
CA PRO A 23 -1.38 1.68 12.08
C PRO A 23 -0.49 2.43 13.06
N PHE A 24 0.83 2.39 12.87
CA PHE A 24 1.74 3.09 13.76
C PHE A 24 1.58 4.61 13.70
N GLU A 25 1.46 5.19 12.50
CA GLU A 25 1.20 6.63 12.37
C GLU A 25 -0.19 7.00 12.92
N ARG A 26 -1.18 6.09 12.83
CA ARG A 26 -2.50 6.28 13.43
C ARG A 26 -2.45 6.27 14.96
N TYR A 27 -1.73 5.31 15.54
CA TYR A 27 -1.50 5.24 16.97
C TYR A 27 -0.84 6.52 17.48
N LYS A 28 0.20 7.00 16.79
CA LYS A 28 0.84 8.30 17.09
C LYS A 28 -0.10 9.50 16.95
N LYS A 29 -0.95 9.55 15.92
CA LYS A 29 -1.95 10.63 15.75
C LYS A 29 -2.91 10.64 16.94
N THR A 30 -3.36 9.47 17.39
CA THR A 30 -4.27 9.29 18.53
C THR A 30 -3.63 9.74 19.84
N ILE A 31 -2.40 9.28 20.14
CA ILE A 31 -1.66 9.72 21.33
C ILE A 31 -1.51 11.24 21.36
N ARG A 32 -1.10 11.86 20.25
CA ARG A 32 -0.92 13.32 20.16
C ARG A 32 -2.23 14.06 20.38
N ALA A 33 -3.33 13.56 19.81
CA ALA A 33 -4.65 14.16 19.99
C ALA A 33 -5.10 14.08 21.46
N ASN A 34 -4.97 12.89 22.07
CA ASN A 34 -5.28 12.66 23.49
C ASN A 34 -4.43 13.56 24.40
N HIS A 35 -3.13 13.63 24.16
CA HIS A 35 -2.20 14.50 24.89
C HIS A 35 -2.59 15.97 24.77
N CYS A 36 -2.91 16.45 23.56
CA CYS A 36 -3.33 17.83 23.34
C CYS A 36 -4.66 18.17 24.04
N VAL A 37 -5.60 17.23 24.12
CA VAL A 37 -6.84 17.40 24.89
C VAL A 37 -6.54 17.46 26.39
N ALA A 38 -5.67 16.58 26.88
CA ALA A 38 -5.24 16.55 28.27
C ALA A 38 -4.58 17.87 28.69
N GLU A 39 -3.57 18.32 27.94
CA GLU A 39 -2.83 19.55 28.23
C GLU A 39 -3.73 20.80 28.20
N ARG A 40 -4.56 20.94 27.16
CA ARG A 40 -5.50 22.07 27.06
C ARG A 40 -6.51 22.07 28.19
N GLY A 41 -7.06 20.90 28.55
CA GLY A 41 -7.99 20.76 29.65
C GLY A 41 -7.37 21.13 31.00
N ILE A 42 -6.16 20.63 31.28
CA ILE A 42 -5.44 20.94 32.51
C ILE A 42 -5.06 22.43 32.57
N SER A 43 -4.56 23.00 31.47
CA SER A 43 -4.19 24.42 31.40
C SER A 43 -5.39 25.36 31.60
N ASP A 44 -6.56 25.04 31.03
CA ASP A 44 -7.81 25.79 31.22
C ASP A 44 -8.25 25.76 32.69
N VAL A 45 -8.16 24.60 33.37
CA VAL A 45 -8.47 24.51 34.80
C VAL A 45 -7.48 25.31 35.65
N ILE A 46 -6.17 25.16 35.41
CA ILE A 46 -5.12 25.87 36.16
C ILE A 46 -5.29 27.38 36.00
N SER A 47 -5.43 27.87 34.77
CA SER A 47 -5.53 29.32 34.51
C SER A 47 -6.74 29.95 35.21
N ARG A 48 -7.90 29.27 35.23
CA ARG A 48 -9.10 29.74 35.92
C ARG A 48 -8.94 29.75 37.44
N VAL A 49 -8.30 28.72 38.01
CA VAL A 49 -8.01 28.68 39.45
C VAL A 49 -7.03 29.77 39.84
N SER A 50 -5.99 30.00 39.04
CA SER A 50 -5.02 31.08 39.27
C SER A 50 -5.67 32.47 39.21
N ASN A 51 -6.52 32.72 38.22
CA ASN A 51 -7.23 34.00 38.08
C ASN A 51 -8.15 34.26 39.28
N ALA A 52 -8.86 33.24 39.75
CA ALA A 52 -9.72 33.35 40.92
C ALA A 52 -8.94 33.53 42.23
N ALA A 53 -7.70 33.03 42.31
CA ALA A 53 -6.83 33.23 43.47
C ALA A 53 -6.22 34.65 43.52
N THR A 54 -6.06 35.32 42.36
CA THR A 54 -5.55 36.69 42.27
C THR A 54 -6.62 37.75 42.49
N ASP A 55 -7.89 37.45 42.19
CA ASP A 55 -9.02 38.35 42.48
C ASP A 55 -9.41 38.26 43.96
N GLY A 56 -8.95 39.22 44.77
CA GLY A 56 -9.21 39.27 46.21
C GLY A 56 -10.66 39.61 46.62
N ASN A 57 -11.57 39.78 45.66
CA ASN A 57 -12.94 40.28 45.88
C ASN A 57 -14.02 39.42 45.19
N VAL A 58 -13.83 38.10 45.11
CA VAL A 58 -14.84 37.19 44.54
C VAL A 58 -16.03 37.04 45.50
N SER A 59 -17.23 37.37 45.03
CA SER A 59 -18.47 37.13 45.77
C SER A 59 -18.65 35.63 46.06
N ILE A 60 -19.31 35.28 47.17
CA ILE A 60 -19.60 33.88 47.52
C ILE A 60 -20.38 33.19 46.40
N ASP A 61 -21.32 33.89 45.76
CA ASP A 61 -22.13 33.33 44.67
C ASP A 61 -21.30 33.07 43.39
N ASP A 62 -20.38 33.98 43.08
CA ASP A 62 -19.44 33.85 41.97
C ASP A 62 -18.45 32.69 42.21
N ALA A 63 -17.97 32.53 43.45
CA ALA A 63 -17.09 31.43 43.84
C ALA A 63 -17.80 30.07 43.73
N VAL A 64 -19.06 29.98 44.16
CA VAL A 64 -19.87 28.76 44.03
C VAL A 64 -20.12 28.42 42.55
N THR A 65 -20.41 29.43 41.72
CA THR A 65 -20.62 29.25 40.28
C THR A 65 -19.35 28.79 39.57
N LEU A 66 -18.21 29.37 39.92
CA LEU A 66 -16.90 28.95 39.42
C LEU A 66 -16.58 27.51 39.82
N LEU A 67 -16.80 27.12 41.08
CA LEU A 67 -16.57 25.76 41.55
C LEU A 67 -17.45 24.75 40.81
N LYS A 68 -18.74 25.06 40.60
CA LYS A 68 -19.64 24.21 39.80
C LYS A 68 -19.13 24.03 38.37
N PHE A 69 -18.67 25.11 37.74
CA PHE A 69 -18.09 25.05 36.40
C PHE A 69 -16.80 24.20 36.39
N LEU A 70 -15.89 24.38 37.35
CA LEU A 70 -14.64 23.63 37.43
C LEU A 70 -14.90 22.13 37.66
N VAL A 71 -15.87 21.78 38.51
CA VAL A 71 -16.29 20.39 38.72
C VAL A 71 -16.82 19.80 37.42
N TRP A 72 -17.71 20.50 36.71
CA TRP A 72 -18.21 20.07 35.41
C TRP A 72 -17.08 19.87 34.39
N ARG A 73 -16.15 20.84 34.31
CA ARG A 73 -15.02 20.78 33.38
C ARG A 73 -14.06 19.63 33.69
N LEU A 74 -13.80 19.35 34.97
CA LEU A 74 -13.00 18.20 35.40
C LEU A 74 -13.69 16.87 35.10
N GLN A 75 -15.02 16.80 35.23
CA GLN A 75 -15.79 15.62 34.84
C GLN A 75 -15.74 15.38 33.33
N GLU A 76 -15.89 16.43 32.53
CA GLU A 76 -15.75 16.38 31.07
C GLU A 76 -14.33 15.93 30.67
N LEU A 77 -13.30 16.52 31.28
CA LEU A 77 -11.91 16.13 31.04
C LEU A 77 -11.67 14.66 31.41
N LYS A 78 -12.18 14.20 32.56
CA LYS A 78 -12.11 12.79 32.95
C LYS A 78 -12.75 11.89 31.89
N TRP A 79 -13.93 12.26 31.39
CA TRP A 79 -14.63 11.48 30.38
C TRP A 79 -13.82 11.40 29.08
N ASN A 80 -13.31 12.55 28.61
CA ASN A 80 -12.46 12.63 27.43
C ASN A 80 -11.16 11.82 27.56
N LEU A 81 -10.53 11.80 28.75
CA LEU A 81 -9.33 11.01 29.01
C LEU A 81 -9.62 9.51 29.03
N VAL A 82 -10.73 9.09 29.63
CA VAL A 82 -11.14 7.68 29.65
C VAL A 82 -11.43 7.18 28.23
N GLU A 83 -12.21 7.95 27.47
CA GLU A 83 -12.54 7.59 26.09
C GLU A 83 -11.32 7.65 25.17
N GLY A 84 -10.47 8.68 25.32
CA GLY A 84 -9.20 8.78 24.60
C GLY A 84 -8.28 7.58 24.86
N ASN A 85 -8.13 7.18 26.12
CA ASN A 85 -7.35 5.99 26.49
C ASN A 85 -7.93 4.70 25.91
N ARG A 86 -9.26 4.55 25.87
CA ARG A 86 -9.92 3.40 25.24
C ARG A 86 -9.58 3.31 23.74
N VAL A 87 -9.66 4.43 23.03
CA VAL A 87 -9.32 4.50 21.59
C VAL A 87 -7.83 4.21 21.37
N GLU A 88 -6.95 4.75 22.22
CA GLU A 88 -5.51 4.50 22.18
C GLU A 88 -5.17 3.02 22.36
N GLN A 89 -5.78 2.37 23.35
CA GLN A 89 -5.62 0.93 23.60
C GLN A 89 -6.10 0.08 22.41
N LEU A 90 -7.21 0.45 21.77
CA LEU A 90 -7.69 -0.25 20.59
C LEU A 90 -6.69 -0.14 19.42
N GLN A 91 -6.11 1.05 19.20
CA GLN A 91 -5.10 1.24 18.16
C GLN A 91 -3.81 0.48 18.48
N ALA A 92 -3.39 0.47 19.76
CA ALA A 92 -2.23 -0.31 20.21
C ALA A 92 -2.45 -1.81 19.99
N GLN A 93 -3.63 -2.33 20.32
CA GLN A 93 -3.98 -3.74 20.13
C GLN A 93 -3.92 -4.12 18.65
N LYS A 94 -4.48 -3.31 17.74
CA LYS A 94 -4.38 -3.55 16.29
C LYS A 94 -2.93 -3.60 15.80
N TYR A 95 -2.07 -2.74 16.35
CA TYR A 95 -0.64 -2.77 16.03
C TYR A 95 0.05 -4.04 16.57
N LEU A 96 -0.26 -4.45 17.80
CA LEU A 96 0.29 -5.65 18.43
C LEU A 96 -0.12 -6.93 17.69
N VAL A 97 -1.39 -7.09 17.31
CA VAL A 97 -1.85 -8.27 16.56
C VAL A 97 -1.07 -8.46 15.25
N ARG A 98 -0.72 -7.36 14.57
CA ARG A 98 0.11 -7.39 13.37
C ARG A 98 1.55 -7.76 13.67
N PHE A 99 2.09 -7.29 14.80
CA PHE A 99 3.42 -7.64 15.24
C PHE A 99 3.50 -9.13 15.61
N ASP A 100 2.54 -9.63 16.39
CA ASP A 100 2.43 -11.04 16.78
C ASP A 100 2.31 -11.95 15.53
N HIS A 101 1.53 -11.54 14.53
CA HIS A 101 1.46 -12.26 13.25
C HIS A 101 2.81 -12.32 12.51
N LEU A 102 3.61 -11.25 12.57
CA LEU A 102 4.94 -11.24 11.97
C LEU A 102 5.93 -12.13 12.75
N GLU A 103 5.82 -12.17 14.08
CA GLU A 103 6.63 -13.07 14.92
C GLU A 103 6.22 -14.53 14.78
N SER A 104 4.95 -14.81 14.46
CA SER A 104 4.43 -16.18 14.26
C SER A 104 4.99 -16.90 13.02
N ALA A 105 5.83 -16.24 12.21
CA ALA A 105 6.42 -16.85 11.02
C ALA A 105 7.40 -17.97 11.40
N GLU A 106 6.98 -19.22 11.22
CA GLU A 106 7.75 -20.42 11.54
C GLU A 106 7.82 -21.37 10.34
N LEU A 107 8.84 -22.23 10.27
CA LEU A 107 9.03 -23.15 9.14
C LEU A 107 7.83 -24.10 8.93
N GLU A 108 7.18 -24.50 10.02
CA GLU A 108 6.06 -25.45 10.02
C GLU A 108 4.75 -24.81 9.50
N ASN A 109 4.54 -23.51 9.73
CA ASN A 109 3.33 -22.78 9.33
C ASN A 109 3.52 -21.87 8.10
N MET A 110 4.69 -21.89 7.44
CA MET A 110 5.01 -21.00 6.32
C MET A 110 3.96 -20.97 5.22
N SER A 111 3.31 -22.10 4.91
CA SER A 111 2.29 -22.15 3.85
C SER A 111 1.07 -21.29 4.20
N GLU A 112 0.56 -21.43 5.42
CA GLU A 112 -0.57 -20.66 5.92
C GLU A 112 -0.18 -19.19 6.09
N TRP A 113 0.99 -18.94 6.68
CA TRP A 113 1.53 -17.59 6.85
C TRP A 113 1.67 -16.86 5.51
N ASN A 114 2.20 -17.52 4.48
CA ASN A 114 2.31 -16.96 3.12
C ASN A 114 0.93 -16.72 2.49
N SER A 115 -0.06 -17.57 2.76
CA SER A 115 -1.44 -17.36 2.29
C SER A 115 -2.04 -16.09 2.90
N THR A 116 -1.91 -15.93 4.22
CA THR A 116 -2.35 -14.73 4.94
C THR A 116 -1.64 -13.48 4.44
N ARG A 117 -0.32 -13.56 4.24
CA ARG A 117 0.49 -12.48 3.65
C ARG A 117 -0.02 -12.08 2.26
N LEU A 118 -0.29 -13.04 1.39
CA LEU A 118 -0.84 -12.76 0.06
C LEU A 118 -2.21 -12.07 0.17
N ASN A 119 -3.10 -12.56 1.03
CA ASN A 119 -4.42 -11.94 1.23
C ASN A 119 -4.29 -10.48 1.72
N ARG A 120 -3.36 -10.19 2.64
CA ARG A 120 -3.05 -8.82 3.09
C ARG A 120 -2.57 -7.92 1.95
N ILE A 121 -1.69 -8.43 1.09
CA ILE A 121 -1.21 -7.71 -0.12
C ILE A 121 -2.35 -7.44 -1.10
N LEU A 122 -3.25 -8.40 -1.30
CA LEU A 122 -4.40 -8.23 -2.18
C LEU A 122 -5.38 -7.18 -1.63
N VAL A 123 -5.65 -7.20 -0.33
CA VAL A 123 -6.47 -6.17 0.32
C VAL A 123 -5.85 -4.78 0.16
N ASP A 124 -4.55 -4.61 0.42
CA ASP A 124 -3.85 -3.33 0.18
C ASP A 124 -3.95 -2.87 -1.28
N TYR A 125 -3.76 -3.77 -2.23
CA TYR A 125 -3.94 -3.47 -3.65
C TYR A 125 -5.37 -2.97 -3.95
N MET A 126 -6.39 -3.69 -3.46
CA MET A 126 -7.79 -3.33 -3.65
C MET A 126 -8.11 -1.96 -3.06
N LEU A 127 -7.64 -1.66 -1.85
CA LEU A 127 -7.83 -0.36 -1.20
C LEU A 127 -7.20 0.78 -2.02
N ARG A 128 -6.01 0.58 -2.59
CA ARG A 128 -5.32 1.60 -3.42
C ARG A 128 -6.01 1.83 -4.76
N MET A 129 -6.61 0.79 -5.33
CA MET A 129 -7.37 0.84 -6.59
C MET A 129 -8.84 1.25 -6.38
N SER A 130 -9.22 1.65 -5.16
CA SER A 130 -10.58 2.05 -4.80
C SER A 130 -11.63 0.91 -4.83
N TYR A 131 -11.21 -0.35 -4.79
CA TYR A 131 -12.08 -1.53 -4.71
C TYR A 131 -12.42 -1.89 -3.24
N TYR A 132 -13.00 -0.94 -2.52
CA TYR A 132 -13.24 -1.05 -1.08
C TYR A 132 -14.17 -2.22 -0.70
N ASP A 133 -15.29 -2.40 -1.38
CA ASP A 133 -16.27 -3.45 -1.05
C ASP A 133 -15.67 -4.85 -1.22
N THR A 134 -14.83 -5.03 -2.24
CA THR A 134 -14.11 -6.28 -2.49
C THR A 134 -13.05 -6.53 -1.43
N ALA A 135 -12.34 -5.48 -1.00
CA ALA A 135 -11.36 -5.56 0.08
C ALA A 135 -12.01 -6.00 1.40
N VAL A 136 -13.16 -5.40 1.76
CA VAL A 136 -13.97 -5.77 2.94
C VAL A 136 -14.34 -7.24 2.90
N LYS A 137 -14.98 -7.68 1.81
CA LYS A 137 -15.40 -9.08 1.65
C LYS A 137 -14.25 -10.06 1.73
N LEU A 138 -13.09 -9.75 1.13
CA LEU A 138 -11.92 -10.62 1.18
C LEU A 138 -11.39 -10.77 2.61
N ALA A 139 -11.33 -9.67 3.36
CA ALA A 139 -10.86 -9.71 4.74
C ALA A 139 -11.81 -10.47 5.66
N GLU A 140 -13.12 -10.31 5.50
CA GLU A 140 -14.13 -11.08 6.22
C GLU A 140 -14.03 -12.57 5.90
N CYS A 141 -13.96 -12.92 4.62
CA CYS A 141 -13.89 -14.32 4.19
C CYS A 141 -12.61 -15.05 4.66
N LYS A 142 -11.54 -14.30 4.94
CA LYS A 142 -10.26 -14.83 5.40
C LYS A 142 -9.99 -14.58 6.88
N ASN A 143 -10.91 -13.93 7.60
CA ASN A 143 -10.76 -13.51 9.00
C ASN A 143 -9.45 -12.75 9.28
N ILE A 144 -9.11 -11.78 8.40
CA ILE A 144 -7.87 -10.99 8.50
C ILE A 144 -8.12 -9.51 8.76
N GLN A 145 -9.32 -9.12 9.23
CA GLN A 145 -9.70 -7.71 9.42
C GLN A 145 -8.70 -6.95 10.30
N ASP A 146 -8.19 -7.57 11.37
CA ASP A 146 -7.20 -6.95 12.27
C ASP A 146 -5.80 -6.80 11.63
N LEU A 147 -5.52 -7.56 10.56
CA LEU A 147 -4.23 -7.58 9.87
C LEU A 147 -4.16 -6.63 8.67
N VAL A 148 -5.25 -5.95 8.34
CA VAL A 148 -5.39 -5.08 7.16
C VAL A 148 -6.00 -3.73 7.51
N ASP A 149 -5.79 -2.75 6.63
CA ASP A 149 -6.14 -1.34 6.86
C ASP A 149 -7.56 -0.97 6.41
N ILE A 150 -8.52 -1.90 6.48
CA ILE A 150 -9.90 -1.68 6.01
C ILE A 150 -10.66 -0.73 6.93
N ASP A 151 -10.65 -0.99 8.23
CA ASP A 151 -11.32 -0.16 9.24
C ASP A 151 -10.45 1.01 9.71
N THR A 152 -9.51 1.44 8.87
CA THR A 152 -8.66 2.58 9.18
C THR A 152 -9.22 3.82 8.51
N ASP A 153 -9.42 4.86 9.32
CA ASP A 153 -9.86 6.18 8.85
C ASP A 153 -8.96 6.74 7.72
N ALA A 154 -7.73 6.25 7.57
CA ALA A 154 -6.77 6.70 6.56
C ALA A 154 -7.21 6.38 5.12
N PHE A 155 -7.60 5.13 4.82
CA PHE A 155 -8.05 4.78 3.48
C PHE A 155 -9.45 5.30 3.17
N GLN A 156 -10.27 5.50 4.21
CA GLN A 156 -11.56 6.17 4.09
C GLN A 156 -11.42 7.68 3.84
N GLU A 157 -10.48 8.35 4.50
CA GLU A 157 -10.10 9.75 4.20
C GLU A 157 -9.61 9.88 2.76
N ALA A 158 -8.72 8.98 2.32
CA ALA A 158 -8.26 8.95 0.93
C ALA A 158 -9.42 8.71 -0.06
N LYS A 159 -10.40 7.87 0.30
CA LYS A 159 -11.61 7.66 -0.50
C LYS A 159 -12.41 8.95 -0.63
N ILE A 160 -12.75 9.58 0.50
CA ILE A 160 -13.55 10.81 0.54
C ILE A 160 -12.90 11.90 -0.31
N VAL A 161 -11.58 12.08 -0.19
CA VAL A 161 -10.86 13.08 -0.97
C VAL A 161 -10.83 12.72 -2.46
N THR A 162 -10.56 11.46 -2.81
CA THR A 162 -10.52 11.03 -4.22
C THR A 162 -11.89 11.15 -4.88
N ASP A 163 -12.95 10.72 -4.21
CA ASP A 163 -14.33 10.80 -4.69
C ASP A 163 -14.78 12.26 -4.82
N ALA A 164 -14.37 13.13 -3.89
CA ALA A 164 -14.65 14.56 -3.97
C ALA A 164 -13.96 15.22 -5.17
N LEU A 165 -12.68 14.89 -5.42
CA LEU A 165 -11.95 15.40 -6.59
C LEU A 165 -12.59 14.91 -7.90
N GLN A 166 -13.07 13.67 -7.97
CA GLN A 166 -13.82 13.18 -9.14
C GLN A 166 -15.14 13.93 -9.35
N ASN A 167 -15.78 14.36 -8.26
CA ASN A 167 -16.99 15.18 -8.28
C ASN A 167 -16.71 16.69 -8.37
N ARG A 168 -15.49 17.08 -8.76
CA ARG A 168 -15.06 18.49 -8.92
C ARG A 168 -15.13 19.33 -7.64
N ASN A 169 -14.94 18.70 -6.49
CA ASN A 169 -14.93 19.36 -5.19
C ASN A 169 -13.53 19.27 -4.54
N VAL A 170 -12.87 20.42 -4.39
CA VAL A 170 -11.53 20.54 -3.79
C VAL A 170 -11.54 20.65 -2.26
N ALA A 171 -12.70 20.94 -1.64
CA ALA A 171 -12.75 21.29 -0.22
C ALA A 171 -12.20 20.19 0.72
N PRO A 172 -12.51 18.89 0.51
CA PRO A 172 -11.92 17.82 1.32
C PRO A 172 -10.41 17.70 1.15
N ALA A 173 -9.90 17.93 -0.06
CA ALA A 173 -8.46 17.88 -0.34
C ALA A 173 -7.71 19.04 0.35
N LEU A 174 -8.30 20.24 0.36
CA LEU A 174 -7.73 21.40 1.04
C LEU A 174 -7.75 21.25 2.57
N ALA A 175 -8.85 20.71 3.12
CA ALA A 175 -8.93 20.37 4.54
C ALA A 175 -7.82 19.38 4.94
N TRP A 176 -7.61 18.34 4.13
CA TRP A 176 -6.54 17.37 4.32
C TRP A 176 -5.14 18.02 4.30
N CYS A 177 -4.89 18.93 3.36
CA CYS A 177 -3.63 19.70 3.29
C CYS A 177 -3.41 20.58 4.54
N ALA A 178 -4.48 21.15 5.09
CA ALA A 178 -4.43 21.96 6.31
C ALA A 178 -4.11 21.12 7.55
N GLU A 179 -4.78 19.97 7.71
CA GLU A 179 -4.56 19.05 8.83
C GLU A 179 -3.14 18.46 8.86
N ASN A 180 -2.58 18.17 7.68
CA ASN A 180 -1.28 17.52 7.55
C ASN A 180 -0.13 18.51 7.28
N LYS A 181 -0.36 19.82 7.48
CA LYS A 181 0.58 20.91 7.17
C LYS A 181 2.00 20.70 7.70
N SER A 182 2.15 20.23 8.93
CA SER A 182 3.47 20.03 9.57
C SER A 182 4.26 18.85 8.97
N ARG A 183 3.57 17.91 8.31
CA ARG A 183 4.16 16.69 7.74
C ARG A 183 4.44 16.80 6.24
N LEU A 184 3.70 17.66 5.53
CA LEU A 184 3.74 17.77 4.07
C LEU A 184 4.85 18.69 3.52
N LYS A 185 5.62 19.40 4.36
CA LYS A 185 6.79 20.24 3.99
C LYS A 185 6.68 20.92 2.60
N GLU A 186 7.69 20.77 1.72
CA GLU A 186 7.76 21.41 0.39
C GLU A 186 6.71 20.89 -0.61
N SER A 187 6.28 19.63 -0.50
CA SER A 187 5.28 19.06 -1.42
C SER A 187 3.85 19.55 -1.15
N LYS A 188 3.61 20.17 0.00
CA LYS A 188 2.36 20.89 0.33
C LYS A 188 2.10 22.04 -0.64
N VAL A 189 3.15 22.82 -0.93
CA VAL A 189 3.03 24.06 -1.71
C VAL A 189 2.51 23.74 -3.10
N GLU A 190 3.00 22.65 -3.68
CA GLU A 190 2.58 22.21 -5.01
C GLU A 190 1.13 21.72 -5.02
N LEU A 191 0.76 20.76 -4.17
CA LEU A 191 -0.60 20.20 -4.19
C LEU A 191 -1.66 21.25 -3.80
N GLU A 192 -1.40 22.07 -2.78
CA GLU A 192 -2.32 23.13 -2.37
C GLU A 192 -2.48 24.18 -3.47
N LEU A 193 -1.39 24.59 -4.12
CA LEU A 193 -1.45 25.51 -5.26
C LEU A 193 -2.30 24.94 -6.40
N GLN A 194 -2.04 23.70 -6.83
CA GLN A 194 -2.77 23.07 -7.93
C GLN A 194 -4.28 22.94 -7.63
N LEU A 195 -4.65 22.60 -6.38
CA LEU A 195 -6.06 22.55 -5.95
C LEU A 195 -6.71 23.95 -5.99
N ARG A 196 -5.99 24.96 -5.49
CA ARG A 196 -6.49 26.35 -5.45
C ARG A 196 -6.63 26.94 -6.86
N LEU A 197 -5.72 26.59 -7.77
CA LEU A 197 -5.79 26.96 -9.19
C LEU A 197 -6.97 26.30 -9.88
N GLN A 198 -7.22 25.01 -9.63
CA GLN A 198 -8.38 24.32 -10.22
C GLN A 198 -9.70 24.93 -9.74
N GLU A 199 -9.83 25.27 -8.45
CA GLU A 199 -11.00 25.97 -7.91
C GLU A 199 -11.23 27.32 -8.62
N PHE A 200 -10.16 28.08 -8.84
CA PHE A 200 -10.22 29.32 -9.60
C PHE A 200 -10.66 29.09 -11.05
N ILE A 201 -10.11 28.08 -11.73
CA ILE A 201 -10.46 27.76 -13.13
C ILE A 201 -11.95 27.37 -13.26
N GLU A 202 -12.51 26.63 -12.29
CA GLU A 202 -13.95 26.33 -12.31
C GLU A 202 -14.80 27.59 -12.10
N LEU A 203 -14.40 28.54 -11.24
CA LEU A 203 -15.09 29.83 -11.11
C LEU A 203 -15.08 30.63 -12.43
N VAL A 204 -13.98 30.56 -13.18
CA VAL A 204 -13.88 31.18 -14.52
C VAL A 204 -14.76 30.45 -15.53
N ARG A 205 -14.84 29.11 -15.47
CA ARG A 205 -15.72 28.31 -16.34
C ARG A 205 -17.20 28.65 -16.14
N ASP A 206 -17.60 28.92 -14.90
CA ASP A 206 -18.96 29.32 -14.50
C ASP A 206 -19.27 30.80 -14.79
N GLU A 207 -18.34 31.52 -15.45
CA GLU A 207 -18.46 32.94 -15.83
C GLU A 207 -18.65 33.88 -14.62
N ASN A 208 -18.26 33.43 -13.42
CA ASN A 208 -18.37 34.19 -12.18
C ASN A 208 -17.08 34.99 -11.89
N TYR A 209 -16.75 35.90 -12.80
CA TYR A 209 -15.48 36.63 -12.81
C TYR A 209 -15.21 37.45 -11.54
N LEU A 210 -16.26 38.03 -10.93
CA LEU A 210 -16.12 38.80 -9.70
C LEU A 210 -15.72 37.93 -8.50
N GLN A 211 -16.30 36.74 -8.38
CA GLN A 211 -15.91 35.79 -7.34
C GLN A 211 -14.52 35.21 -7.61
N ALA A 212 -14.19 34.92 -8.87
CA ALA A 212 -12.85 34.45 -9.26
C ALA A 212 -11.75 35.47 -8.89
N LEU A 213 -11.96 36.77 -9.17
CA LEU A 213 -11.02 37.84 -8.82
C LEU A 213 -10.86 38.00 -7.30
N ASN A 214 -11.97 38.00 -6.56
CA ASN A 214 -11.92 38.06 -5.09
C ASN A 214 -11.21 36.83 -4.50
N TYR A 215 -11.46 35.65 -5.07
CA TYR A 215 -10.79 34.42 -4.67
C TYR A 215 -9.29 34.48 -4.94
N ALA A 216 -8.86 34.94 -6.12
CA ALA A 216 -7.45 35.08 -6.46
C ALA A 216 -6.71 36.04 -5.51
N ASN A 217 -7.30 37.20 -5.21
CA ASN A 217 -6.74 38.20 -4.29
C ASN A 217 -6.65 37.72 -2.83
N ASN A 218 -7.46 36.73 -2.44
CA ASN A 218 -7.46 36.19 -1.08
C ASN A 218 -6.59 34.94 -0.93
N GLN A 219 -6.65 34.03 -1.91
CA GLN A 219 -6.07 32.69 -1.79
C GLN A 219 -4.81 32.49 -2.64
N LEU A 220 -4.64 33.18 -3.78
CA LEU A 220 -3.51 32.99 -4.70
C LEU A 220 -2.37 34.00 -4.50
N THR A 221 -2.58 35.05 -3.71
CA THR A 221 -1.60 36.11 -3.41
C THR A 221 -0.22 35.60 -2.96
N PRO A 222 -0.10 34.54 -2.13
CA PRO A 222 1.22 34.01 -1.76
C PRO A 222 2.04 33.46 -2.94
N TRP A 223 1.42 33.20 -4.08
CA TRP A 223 1.99 32.53 -5.25
C TRP A 223 1.96 33.39 -6.52
N GLY A 224 1.66 34.69 -6.42
CA GLY A 224 1.40 35.56 -7.57
C GLY A 224 2.54 35.65 -8.61
N ASP A 225 3.79 35.46 -8.19
CA ASP A 225 4.95 35.52 -9.10
C ASP A 225 5.12 34.28 -9.98
N LEU A 226 4.45 33.17 -9.66
CA LEU A 226 4.55 31.91 -10.38
C LEU A 226 3.88 31.97 -11.75
N GLU A 227 4.52 31.36 -12.75
CA GLU A 227 4.00 31.31 -14.12
C GLU A 227 2.68 30.54 -14.20
N GLU A 228 2.46 29.51 -13.37
CA GLU A 228 1.20 28.78 -13.33
C GLU A 228 0.02 29.70 -12.93
N VAL A 229 0.24 30.60 -11.97
CA VAL A 229 -0.77 31.57 -11.53
C VAL A 229 -1.04 32.59 -12.62
N LYS A 230 -0.02 33.09 -13.31
CA LYS A 230 -0.18 34.01 -14.44
C LYS A 230 -0.96 33.36 -15.60
N GLN A 231 -0.66 32.09 -15.90
CA GLN A 231 -1.39 31.31 -16.90
C GLN A 231 -2.85 31.11 -16.52
N ALA A 232 -3.13 30.77 -15.26
CA ALA A 232 -4.50 30.67 -14.76
C ALA A 232 -5.21 32.03 -14.85
N MET A 233 -4.59 33.13 -14.44
CA MET A 233 -5.17 34.48 -14.52
C MET A 233 -5.49 34.89 -15.97
N ALA A 234 -4.69 34.47 -16.96
CA ALA A 234 -4.97 34.74 -18.37
C ALA A 234 -6.26 34.05 -18.87
N THR A 235 -6.74 33.00 -18.20
CA THR A 235 -8.02 32.35 -18.55
C THR A 235 -9.23 33.27 -18.35
N LEU A 236 -9.12 34.33 -17.54
CA LEU A 236 -10.13 35.38 -17.40
C LEU A 236 -10.41 36.09 -18.73
N ALA A 237 -9.40 36.21 -19.59
CA ALA A 237 -9.54 36.86 -20.90
C ALA A 237 -9.87 35.85 -22.01
N LEU A 238 -9.47 34.58 -21.87
CA LEU A 238 -9.50 33.60 -22.95
C LEU A 238 -10.76 32.71 -22.96
N SER A 239 -11.55 32.62 -21.87
CA SER A 239 -12.82 31.85 -21.81
C SER A 239 -12.65 30.32 -22.02
N LYS A 240 -13.66 29.52 -21.64
CA LYS A 240 -13.69 28.06 -21.79
C LYS A 240 -13.60 27.58 -23.25
N ASP A 241 -14.00 28.43 -24.22
CA ASP A 241 -14.02 28.11 -25.66
C ASP A 241 -12.70 28.44 -26.37
N THR A 242 -11.62 28.63 -25.62
CA THR A 242 -10.30 28.96 -26.16
C THR A 242 -9.82 27.90 -27.17
N SER A 243 -9.40 28.34 -28.36
CA SER A 243 -8.74 27.50 -29.36
C SER A 243 -7.24 27.30 -29.13
N ILE A 244 -6.64 28.06 -28.20
CA ILE A 244 -5.23 27.99 -27.82
C ILE A 244 -4.99 26.76 -26.92
N PRO A 245 -4.15 25.80 -27.35
CA PRO A 245 -3.98 24.52 -26.66
C PRO A 245 -3.46 24.68 -25.22
N THR A 246 -2.57 25.64 -24.96
CA THR A 246 -1.99 25.88 -23.62
C THR A 246 -3.05 26.15 -22.55
N TYR A 247 -4.10 26.90 -22.90
CA TYR A 247 -5.17 27.26 -21.96
C TYR A 247 -6.33 26.28 -22.00
N LYS A 248 -6.57 25.63 -23.15
CA LYS A 248 -7.60 24.59 -23.28
C LYS A 248 -7.35 23.43 -22.31
N VAL A 249 -6.09 23.02 -22.14
CA VAL A 249 -5.67 21.94 -21.23
C VAL A 249 -6.05 22.23 -19.77
N LEU A 250 -6.11 23.49 -19.35
CA LEU A 250 -6.52 23.88 -18.00
C LEU A 250 -8.00 23.58 -17.73
N PHE A 251 -8.83 23.59 -18.77
CA PHE A 251 -10.25 23.28 -18.71
C PHE A 251 -10.55 21.80 -19.03
N GLU A 252 -9.56 20.92 -19.15
CA GLU A 252 -9.83 19.51 -19.41
C GLU A 252 -10.20 18.76 -18.13
N THR A 253 -11.10 17.77 -18.25
CA THR A 253 -11.47 16.91 -17.12
C THR A 253 -10.30 16.09 -16.60
N GLU A 254 -9.29 15.84 -17.44
CA GLU A 254 -8.07 15.13 -17.06
C GLU A 254 -7.27 15.85 -15.96
N GLN A 255 -7.48 17.15 -15.74
CA GLN A 255 -6.85 17.86 -14.62
C GLN A 255 -7.29 17.33 -13.27
N TRP A 256 -8.56 16.93 -13.13
CA TRP A 256 -9.07 16.29 -11.93
C TRP A 256 -8.41 14.92 -11.68
N ASP A 257 -8.16 14.15 -12.75
CA ASP A 257 -7.44 12.88 -12.64
C ASP A 257 -5.97 13.09 -12.23
N LYS A 258 -5.32 14.15 -12.73
CA LYS A 258 -3.96 14.52 -12.32
C LYS A 258 -3.90 14.92 -10.85
N LEU A 259 -4.85 15.75 -10.40
CA LEU A 259 -4.97 16.15 -8.99
C LEU A 259 -5.21 14.94 -8.09
N ALA A 260 -6.11 14.03 -8.47
CA ALA A 260 -6.36 12.81 -7.73
C ALA A 260 -5.11 11.91 -7.64
N LYS A 261 -4.34 11.78 -8.73
CA LYS A 261 -3.06 11.04 -8.74
C LYS A 261 -2.01 11.71 -7.85
N GLN A 262 -1.90 13.03 -7.89
CA GLN A 262 -0.96 13.79 -7.07
C GLN A 262 -1.31 13.71 -5.59
N PHE A 263 -2.60 13.83 -5.24
CA PHE A 263 -3.08 13.59 -3.89
C PHE A 263 -2.72 12.17 -3.41
N LYS A 264 -3.00 11.13 -4.22
CA LYS A 264 -2.64 9.75 -3.87
C LYS A 264 -1.14 9.59 -3.63
N HIS A 265 -0.30 10.23 -4.45
CA HIS A 265 1.16 10.23 -4.26
C HIS A 265 1.54 10.80 -2.90
N GLU A 266 1.07 12.01 -2.56
CA GLU A 266 1.39 12.66 -1.30
C GLU A 266 0.81 11.90 -0.11
N PHE A 267 -0.39 11.34 -0.25
CA PHE A 267 -1.01 10.47 0.75
C PHE A 267 -0.14 9.24 1.04
N PHE A 268 0.34 8.53 0.02
CA PHE A 268 1.21 7.37 0.20
C PHE A 268 2.54 7.76 0.86
N LYS A 269 3.16 8.85 0.41
CA LYS A 269 4.41 9.37 0.97
C LYS A 269 4.27 9.73 2.45
N LEU A 270 3.20 10.43 2.82
CA LEU A 270 2.91 10.84 4.19
C LEU A 270 2.76 9.63 5.14
N HIS A 271 2.18 8.54 4.65
CA HIS A 271 2.01 7.30 5.39
C HIS A 271 3.21 6.34 5.26
N GLY A 272 4.28 6.71 4.56
CA GLY A 272 5.45 5.86 4.35
C GLY A 272 5.15 4.59 3.53
N MET A 273 4.13 4.65 2.68
CA MET A 273 3.76 3.59 1.77
C MET A 273 4.53 3.70 0.45
N THR A 274 4.71 2.57 -0.24
CA THR A 274 5.26 2.58 -1.60
C THR A 274 4.27 3.21 -2.58
N LEU A 275 4.76 3.96 -3.57
CA LEU A 275 3.90 4.54 -4.61
C LEU A 275 3.27 3.46 -5.51
N LYS A 276 4.05 2.43 -5.82
CA LYS A 276 3.57 1.24 -6.50
C LYS A 276 3.03 0.25 -5.46
N PRO A 277 1.84 -0.34 -5.67
CA PRO A 277 1.33 -1.39 -4.79
C PRO A 277 2.31 -2.55 -4.65
N LEU A 278 2.34 -3.18 -3.48
CA LEU A 278 3.21 -4.33 -3.21
C LEU A 278 3.02 -5.47 -4.19
N LEU A 279 1.77 -5.74 -4.56
CA LEU A 279 1.43 -6.78 -5.52
C LEU A 279 2.24 -6.62 -6.81
N ASN A 280 2.32 -5.40 -7.34
CA ASN A 280 3.06 -5.11 -8.58
C ASN A 280 4.56 -5.31 -8.38
N ILE A 281 5.11 -4.89 -7.23
CA ILE A 281 6.53 -5.02 -6.92
C ILE A 281 6.91 -6.50 -6.83
N TYR A 282 6.15 -7.30 -6.07
CA TYR A 282 6.41 -8.73 -5.93
C TYR A 282 6.21 -9.49 -7.24
N LEU A 283 5.18 -9.14 -8.02
CA LEU A 283 4.94 -9.76 -9.31
C LEU A 283 6.11 -9.46 -10.27
N GLN A 284 6.58 -8.21 -10.33
CA GLN A 284 7.74 -7.84 -11.15
C GLN A 284 9.02 -8.54 -10.69
N ALA A 285 9.27 -8.60 -9.38
CA ALA A 285 10.43 -9.30 -8.82
C ALA A 285 10.39 -10.81 -9.13
N GLY A 286 9.23 -11.45 -8.94
CA GLY A 286 9.02 -12.87 -9.25
C GLY A 286 9.18 -13.17 -10.74
N LEU A 287 8.54 -12.39 -11.61
CA LEU A 287 8.69 -12.53 -13.06
C LEU A 287 10.13 -12.31 -13.50
N SER A 288 10.85 -11.32 -12.95
CA SER A 288 12.25 -11.10 -13.29
C SER A 288 13.16 -12.24 -12.85
N ALA A 289 12.87 -12.89 -11.71
CA ALA A 289 13.61 -14.06 -11.26
C ALA A 289 13.39 -15.29 -12.16
N LEU A 290 12.18 -15.44 -12.70
CA LEU A 290 11.78 -16.54 -13.59
C LEU A 290 12.11 -16.29 -15.06
N LYS A 291 12.23 -15.03 -15.48
CA LYS A 291 12.43 -14.65 -16.89
C LYS A 291 13.77 -15.14 -17.41
N THR A 292 13.73 -16.19 -18.21
CA THR A 292 14.87 -16.70 -18.99
C THR A 292 14.61 -16.51 -20.49
N PRO A 293 15.65 -16.53 -21.34
CA PRO A 293 15.48 -16.47 -22.79
C PRO A 293 14.59 -17.61 -23.35
N TYR A 294 14.59 -18.77 -22.69
CA TYR A 294 13.86 -19.98 -23.13
C TYR A 294 12.37 -19.98 -22.76
N CYS A 295 11.90 -19.05 -21.93
CA CYS A 295 10.49 -18.99 -21.50
C CYS A 295 9.49 -18.69 -22.63
N TYR A 296 9.99 -18.27 -23.80
CA TYR A 296 9.17 -17.93 -24.97
C TYR A 296 9.11 -19.05 -26.01
N GLU A 297 9.84 -20.15 -25.81
CA GLU A 297 9.84 -21.30 -26.71
C GLU A 297 8.60 -22.19 -26.51
N ASP A 298 8.18 -22.89 -27.58
CA ASP A 298 6.97 -23.74 -27.58
C ASP A 298 7.06 -24.94 -26.60
N ASP A 299 8.27 -25.32 -26.20
CA ASP A 299 8.55 -26.43 -25.27
C ASP A 299 8.52 -26.02 -23.79
N CYS A 300 8.10 -24.79 -23.47
CA CYS A 300 7.98 -24.30 -22.11
C CYS A 300 6.93 -25.13 -21.32
N THR A 301 7.30 -25.57 -20.12
CA THR A 301 6.38 -26.34 -19.26
C THR A 301 5.17 -25.51 -18.87
N LYS A 302 3.97 -26.11 -18.84
CA LYS A 302 2.73 -25.45 -18.36
C LYS A 302 2.81 -24.94 -16.91
N GLU A 303 3.80 -25.40 -16.14
CA GLU A 303 4.08 -24.97 -14.78
C GLU A 303 4.86 -23.64 -14.72
N ASP A 304 5.45 -23.20 -15.83
CA ASP A 304 6.10 -21.88 -15.93
C ASP A 304 5.01 -20.80 -16.11
N PRO A 305 4.88 -19.82 -15.21
CA PRO A 305 3.96 -18.70 -15.38
C PRO A 305 4.16 -17.95 -16.70
N LEU A 306 5.40 -17.89 -17.21
CA LEU A 306 5.73 -17.24 -18.48
C LEU A 306 5.31 -18.04 -19.71
N SER A 307 4.75 -19.25 -19.55
CA SER A 307 4.06 -19.95 -20.64
C SER A 307 2.75 -19.25 -21.04
N GLN A 308 2.18 -18.42 -20.16
CA GLN A 308 0.93 -17.72 -20.42
C GLN A 308 1.17 -16.30 -20.96
N GLU A 309 0.43 -15.94 -22.00
CA GLU A 309 0.57 -14.64 -22.67
C GLU A 309 0.42 -13.42 -21.73
N PRO A 310 -0.52 -13.37 -20.78
CA PRO A 310 -0.65 -12.21 -19.88
C PRO A 310 0.62 -11.95 -19.05
N PHE A 311 1.28 -13.02 -18.58
CA PHE A 311 2.52 -12.89 -17.82
C PHE A 311 3.71 -12.51 -18.70
N ARG A 312 3.72 -12.93 -19.98
CA ARG A 312 4.73 -12.48 -20.97
C ARG A 312 4.65 -10.98 -21.21
N VAL A 313 3.44 -10.45 -21.39
CA VAL A 313 3.22 -9.01 -21.58
C VAL A 313 3.76 -8.23 -20.37
N LEU A 314 3.44 -8.67 -19.16
CA LEU A 314 3.92 -8.05 -17.91
C LEU A 314 5.43 -8.18 -17.72
N ALA A 315 6.03 -9.28 -18.19
CA ALA A 315 7.47 -9.53 -18.07
C ALA A 315 8.30 -8.88 -19.17
N SER A 316 7.70 -8.40 -20.27
CA SER A 316 8.41 -7.84 -21.42
C SER A 316 9.44 -6.74 -21.06
N PRO A 317 9.15 -5.73 -20.21
CA PRO A 317 10.12 -4.68 -19.88
C PRO A 317 11.17 -5.11 -18.83
N LEU A 318 11.03 -6.30 -18.23
CA LEU A 318 11.88 -6.76 -17.13
C LEU A 318 13.21 -7.34 -17.62
N PRO A 319 14.30 -7.26 -16.83
CA PRO A 319 15.56 -7.89 -17.19
C PRO A 319 15.47 -9.43 -17.11
N TYR A 320 16.31 -10.10 -17.90
CA TYR A 320 16.51 -11.54 -17.79
C TYR A 320 17.28 -11.91 -16.51
N SER A 321 16.92 -13.03 -15.92
CA SER A 321 17.60 -13.60 -14.76
C SER A 321 19.05 -13.95 -15.09
N LYS A 322 19.99 -13.48 -14.26
CA LYS A 322 21.42 -13.80 -14.36
C LYS A 322 21.74 -15.06 -13.54
N LEU A 323 21.17 -16.20 -13.91
CA LEU A 323 21.55 -17.46 -13.31
C LEU A 323 22.86 -17.94 -13.94
N GLY A 324 23.97 -17.85 -13.19
CA GLY A 324 25.30 -18.28 -13.63
C GLY A 324 25.47 -19.81 -13.74
N ALA A 325 24.55 -20.59 -13.15
CA ALA A 325 24.52 -22.04 -13.26
C ALA A 325 23.06 -22.53 -13.27
N SER A 326 22.72 -23.36 -14.25
CA SER A 326 21.42 -24.04 -14.31
C SER A 326 21.38 -25.15 -13.25
N LYS A 327 20.30 -25.21 -12.45
CA LYS A 327 20.04 -26.35 -11.56
C LYS A 327 19.09 -27.30 -12.27
N LEU A 328 19.50 -28.56 -12.40
CA LEU A 328 18.63 -29.58 -12.96
C LEU A 328 17.60 -30.00 -11.91
N VAL A 329 16.33 -30.10 -12.32
CA VAL A 329 15.22 -30.58 -11.48
C VAL A 329 14.60 -31.79 -12.18
N CYS A 330 14.40 -32.88 -11.44
CA CYS A 330 13.82 -34.09 -12.01
C CYS A 330 12.34 -33.85 -12.32
N TYR A 331 11.91 -34.19 -13.55
CA TYR A 331 10.52 -34.02 -13.98
C TYR A 331 9.52 -34.89 -13.20
N ILE A 332 9.95 -36.04 -12.67
CA ILE A 332 9.09 -36.99 -11.95
C ILE A 332 8.99 -36.62 -10.47
N THR A 333 10.11 -36.45 -9.78
CA THR A 333 10.13 -36.18 -8.33
C THR A 333 9.95 -34.71 -8.00
N LYS A 334 10.18 -33.81 -8.97
CA LYS A 334 10.19 -32.34 -8.78
C LYS A 334 11.28 -31.87 -7.81
N GLU A 335 12.27 -32.72 -7.54
CA GLU A 335 13.39 -32.42 -6.66
C GLU A 335 14.64 -32.01 -7.46
N PRO A 336 15.48 -31.12 -6.91
CA PRO A 336 16.74 -30.76 -7.54
C PRO A 336 17.65 -32.00 -7.62
N MET A 337 18.21 -32.25 -8.80
CA MET A 337 19.22 -33.27 -9.01
C MET A 337 20.57 -32.68 -8.60
N GLU A 338 21.04 -33.06 -7.42
CA GLU A 338 22.31 -32.58 -6.87
C GLU A 338 23.49 -33.33 -7.49
N ARG A 339 24.68 -32.73 -7.42
CA ARG A 339 25.94 -33.23 -8.03
C ARG A 339 26.33 -34.66 -7.57
N LEU A 340 25.81 -35.10 -6.42
CA LEU A 340 26.07 -36.43 -5.84
C LEU A 340 25.02 -37.48 -6.24
N THR A 341 23.90 -37.07 -6.85
CA THR A 341 22.84 -37.98 -7.28
C THR A 341 23.07 -38.44 -8.72
N ALA A 342 23.07 -39.75 -8.95
CA ALA A 342 23.16 -40.31 -10.29
C ALA A 342 21.92 -39.93 -11.11
N VAL A 343 22.13 -39.46 -12.34
CA VAL A 343 21.07 -39.09 -13.28
C VAL A 343 20.90 -40.24 -14.28
N ALA A 344 19.66 -40.66 -14.48
CA ALA A 344 19.26 -41.61 -15.49
C ALA A 344 18.98 -40.88 -16.82
N VAL A 345 19.69 -41.28 -17.87
CA VAL A 345 19.53 -40.80 -19.25
C VAL A 345 18.75 -41.84 -20.04
N MET A 346 17.56 -41.46 -20.48
CA MET A 346 16.71 -42.30 -21.31
C MET A 346 17.20 -42.28 -22.78
N PRO A 347 16.91 -43.31 -23.58
CA PRO A 347 17.33 -43.36 -25.00
C PRO A 347 16.81 -42.21 -25.87
N ASN A 348 15.73 -41.53 -25.45
CA ASN A 348 15.22 -40.32 -26.11
C ASN A 348 15.97 -39.03 -25.71
N GLY A 349 17.05 -39.12 -24.93
CA GLY A 349 17.88 -37.99 -24.53
C GLY A 349 17.35 -37.20 -23.32
N TYR A 350 16.25 -37.62 -22.70
CA TYR A 350 15.74 -36.97 -21.48
C TYR A 350 16.37 -37.54 -20.21
N PHE A 351 16.58 -36.64 -19.24
CA PHE A 351 17.25 -36.91 -17.97
C PHE A 351 16.23 -36.94 -16.82
N TYR A 352 16.40 -37.91 -15.92
CA TYR A 352 15.57 -38.08 -14.72
C TYR A 352 16.45 -38.52 -13.53
N SER A 353 16.00 -38.32 -12.30
CA SER A 353 16.69 -38.87 -11.14
C SER A 353 16.68 -40.41 -11.19
N PHE A 354 17.82 -41.05 -10.92
CA PHE A 354 17.91 -42.50 -10.97
C PHE A 354 16.94 -43.20 -10.00
N GLU A 355 16.71 -42.63 -8.81
CA GLU A 355 15.75 -43.14 -7.83
C GLU A 355 14.33 -43.21 -8.40
N ALA A 356 13.88 -42.14 -9.06
CA ALA A 356 12.56 -42.09 -9.68
C ALA A 356 12.40 -43.13 -10.79
N VAL A 357 13.40 -43.28 -11.64
CA VAL A 357 13.38 -44.25 -12.75
C VAL A 357 13.37 -45.68 -12.20
N SER A 358 14.17 -45.97 -11.18
CA SER A 358 14.23 -47.26 -10.50
C SER A 358 12.90 -47.62 -9.82
N LEU A 359 12.25 -46.63 -9.20
CA LEU A 359 10.94 -46.80 -8.57
C LEU A 359 9.82 -47.06 -9.59
N ILE A 360 9.88 -46.44 -10.77
CA ILE A 360 8.93 -46.73 -11.86
C ILE A 360 9.18 -48.12 -12.45
N ALA A 361 10.44 -48.45 -12.72
CA ALA A 361 10.82 -49.74 -13.32
C ALA A 361 10.47 -50.92 -12.40
N SER A 362 10.71 -50.81 -11.09
CA SER A 362 10.36 -51.85 -10.11
C SER A 362 8.86 -52.13 -10.05
N ARG A 363 8.02 -51.10 -10.23
CA ARG A 363 6.55 -51.24 -10.27
C ARG A 363 6.02 -51.82 -11.59
N ASN A 364 6.77 -51.65 -12.68
CA ASN A 364 6.32 -51.97 -14.05
C ASN A 364 7.18 -53.07 -14.72
N HIS A 365 7.68 -54.04 -13.96
CA HIS A 365 8.45 -55.17 -14.48
C HIS A 365 9.63 -54.76 -15.39
N GLY A 366 10.36 -53.69 -15.04
CA GLY A 366 11.51 -53.20 -15.79
C GLY A 366 11.19 -52.20 -16.90
N TRP A 367 9.90 -51.91 -17.17
CA TRP A 367 9.48 -50.97 -18.21
C TRP A 367 9.19 -49.57 -17.67
N ILE A 368 9.67 -48.55 -18.38
CA ILE A 368 9.53 -47.14 -18.02
C ILE A 368 8.82 -46.43 -19.15
N LYS A 369 7.68 -45.80 -18.84
CA LYS A 369 7.00 -44.87 -19.76
C LYS A 369 7.57 -43.48 -19.55
N CYS A 370 8.17 -42.89 -20.58
CA CYS A 370 8.65 -41.52 -20.52
C CYS A 370 7.46 -40.56 -20.30
N PRO A 371 7.45 -39.75 -19.24
CA PRO A 371 6.34 -38.84 -18.95
C PRO A 371 6.26 -37.64 -19.91
N ARG A 372 7.33 -37.35 -20.66
CA ARG A 372 7.36 -36.25 -21.63
C ARG A 372 6.94 -36.68 -23.04
N THR A 373 7.42 -37.84 -23.51
CA THR A 373 7.15 -38.32 -24.89
C THR A 373 6.13 -39.45 -24.97
N GLY A 374 5.80 -40.10 -23.85
CA GLY A 374 4.93 -41.28 -23.82
C GLY A 374 5.58 -42.58 -24.31
N SER A 375 6.85 -42.55 -24.75
CA SER A 375 7.60 -43.70 -25.25
C SER A 375 7.98 -44.68 -24.13
N TYR A 376 8.04 -45.98 -24.45
CA TYR A 376 8.40 -47.03 -23.49
C TYR A 376 9.83 -47.52 -23.70
N TYR A 377 10.59 -47.64 -22.61
CA TYR A 377 11.95 -48.15 -22.62
C TYR A 377 12.15 -49.13 -21.47
N HIS A 378 13.03 -50.11 -21.66
CA HIS A 378 13.43 -51.03 -20.59
C HIS A 378 14.57 -50.43 -19.77
N ILE A 379 14.62 -50.69 -18.47
CA ILE A 379 15.64 -50.13 -17.56
C ILE A 379 17.08 -50.44 -17.98
N SER A 380 17.32 -51.57 -18.65
CA SER A 380 18.65 -51.92 -19.18
C SER A 380 19.14 -51.00 -20.31
N GLN A 381 18.25 -50.22 -20.91
CA GLN A 381 18.57 -49.26 -21.97
C GLN A 381 18.88 -47.86 -21.41
N VAL A 382 18.73 -47.67 -20.10
CA VAL A 382 18.94 -46.38 -19.42
C VAL A 382 20.41 -46.27 -19.01
N LEU A 383 21.04 -45.16 -19.38
CA LEU A 383 22.42 -44.87 -19.02
C LEU A 383 22.48 -44.05 -17.73
N THR A 384 23.48 -44.27 -16.90
CA THR A 384 23.73 -43.44 -15.70
C THR A 384 24.83 -42.42 -15.98
N ALA A 385 24.56 -41.15 -15.68
CA ALA A 385 25.52 -40.06 -15.79
C ALA A 385 25.60 -39.27 -14.47
N SER A 386 26.76 -38.66 -14.22
CA SER A 386 26.98 -37.75 -13.09
C SER A 386 26.94 -36.31 -13.57
N ILE A 387 26.30 -35.42 -12.82
CA ILE A 387 26.27 -33.98 -13.14
C ILE A 387 27.66 -33.41 -12.84
N PRO A 388 28.30 -32.70 -13.79
CA PRO A 388 29.64 -32.17 -13.62
C PRO A 388 29.79 -31.15 -12.50
#